data_AF-A0A553IID0-F1
#
_entry.id   AF-A0A553IID0-F1
#
_cell.length_a   1.000
_cell.length_b   1.000
_cell.length_c   1.000
_cell.angle_alpha   90.00
_cell.angle_beta   90.00
_cell.angle_gamma   90.00
#
_symmetry.space_group_name_H-M   'P 1'
#
loop_
_entity.id
_entity.type
_entity.pdbx_description
1 polymer ?
#
loop_
_entity_poly.entity_id
_entity_poly.type
_entity_poly.pdbx_seq_one_letter_code
_entity_poly.pdbx_strand_id
1 'polypeptide(L)'
;MNQSKTGLNDSFYKWIDQVRRSKSKLPELHEKLDYYKVKLIGYHGISYDQIGSGTSDKKGDENLLYWIDKINQVEDEINKTNEVIMKYQDFKHLLKEEQKIILDSQIDRSNVLVILKELGLKRSSYNQKKEEVIRLWLVYNNKGFSQN
;
A
#
# COMPACT_ATOMS: atom_id res chain seq x y z
N MET A 1 -30.66 0.59 -22.72
CA MET A 1 -29.23 0.99 -22.60
C MET A 1 -28.59 0.22 -21.46
N ASN A 2 -27.84 -0.85 -21.76
CA ASN A 2 -27.09 -1.66 -20.78
C ASN A 2 -25.61 -1.23 -20.84
N GLN A 3 -25.25 -0.18 -20.12
CA GLN A 3 -23.86 0.23 -19.98
C GLN A 3 -23.24 -0.41 -18.71
N SER A 4 -22.23 -1.25 -18.94
CA SER A 4 -21.04 -1.46 -18.10
C SER A 4 -21.18 -1.74 -16.59
N LYS A 5 -22.00 -2.72 -16.16
CA LYS A 5 -21.85 -3.28 -14.80
C LYS A 5 -20.50 -3.97 -14.57
N THR A 6 -19.87 -4.48 -15.64
CA THR A 6 -18.61 -5.23 -15.56
C THR A 6 -17.41 -4.33 -15.27
N GLY A 7 -17.24 -3.22 -16.00
CA GLY A 7 -16.06 -2.35 -15.86
C GLY A 7 -15.95 -1.57 -14.54
N LEU A 8 -17.09 -1.27 -13.90
CA LEU A 8 -17.12 -0.60 -12.59
C LEU A 8 -16.61 -1.51 -11.48
N ASN A 9 -17.04 -2.78 -11.50
CA ASN A 9 -16.57 -3.79 -10.57
C ASN A 9 -15.08 -4.09 -10.78
N ASP A 10 -14.60 -4.08 -12.03
CA ASP A 10 -13.19 -4.28 -12.34
C ASP A 10 -12.28 -3.22 -11.70
N SER A 11 -12.72 -1.97 -11.63
CA SER A 11 -11.97 -0.89 -10.96
C SER A 11 -11.84 -1.13 -9.46
N PHE A 12 -12.92 -1.56 -8.81
CA PHE A 12 -12.91 -1.92 -7.39
C PHE A 12 -11.95 -3.09 -7.12
N TYR A 13 -12.02 -4.18 -7.89
CA TYR A 13 -11.13 -5.33 -7.67
C TYR A 13 -9.67 -5.02 -7.98
N LYS A 14 -9.38 -4.14 -8.95
CA LYS A 14 -8.01 -3.62 -9.16
C LYS A 14 -7.52 -2.84 -7.95
N TRP A 15 -8.37 -2.02 -7.34
CA TRP A 15 -8.02 -1.30 -6.12
C TRP A 15 -7.79 -2.25 -4.94
N ILE A 16 -8.62 -3.29 -4.76
CA ILE A 16 -8.39 -4.34 -3.76
C ILE A 16 -7.03 -5.02 -3.96
N ASP A 17 -6.70 -5.39 -5.20
CA ASP A 17 -5.40 -5.98 -5.52
C ASP A 17 -4.24 -5.02 -5.27
N GLN A 18 -4.42 -3.71 -5.51
CA GLN A 18 -3.42 -2.68 -5.19
C GLN A 18 -3.19 -2.59 -3.69
N VAL A 19 -4.25 -2.50 -2.88
CA VAL A 19 -4.17 -2.46 -1.41
C VAL A 19 -3.45 -3.70 -0.87
N ARG A 20 -3.80 -4.88 -1.38
CA ARG A 20 -3.17 -6.15 -1.00
C ARG A 20 -1.67 -6.13 -1.30
N ARG A 21 -1.28 -5.76 -2.52
CA ARG A 21 0.14 -5.65 -2.91
C ARG A 21 0.88 -4.63 -2.06
N SER A 22 0.25 -3.49 -1.76
CA SER A 22 0.83 -2.47 -0.88
C SER A 22 1.08 -3.01 0.53
N LYS A 23 0.11 -3.71 1.14
CA LYS A 23 0.28 -4.35 2.47
C LYS A 23 1.43 -5.35 2.48
N SER A 24 1.55 -6.19 1.44
CA SER A 24 2.63 -7.19 1.35
C SER A 24 4.00 -6.55 1.08
N LYS A 25 4.05 -5.49 0.26
CA LYS A 25 5.30 -4.84 -0.15
C LYS A 25 5.88 -3.91 0.92
N LEU A 26 5.05 -3.34 1.79
CA LEU A 26 5.50 -2.35 2.78
C LEU A 26 6.62 -2.86 3.71
N PRO A 27 6.54 -4.08 4.30
CA PRO A 27 7.64 -4.63 5.10
C PRO A 27 8.94 -4.78 4.30
N GLU A 28 8.85 -5.30 3.06
CA GLU A 28 10.02 -5.48 2.18
C GLU A 28 10.70 -4.14 1.86
N LEU A 29 9.93 -3.06 1.68
CA LEU A 29 10.46 -1.72 1.46
C LEU A 29 11.17 -1.17 2.70
N HIS A 30 10.65 -1.42 3.90
CA HIS A 30 11.32 -1.03 5.13
C HIS A 30 12.64 -1.78 5.34
N GLU A 31 12.67 -3.09 5.10
CA GLU A 31 13.91 -3.88 5.15
C GLU A 31 14.95 -3.37 4.14
N LYS A 32 14.51 -3.03 2.93
CA LYS A 32 15.36 -2.45 1.88
C LYS A 32 15.90 -1.08 2.27
N LEU A 33 15.06 -0.24 2.89
CA LEU A 33 15.47 1.07 3.39
C LEU A 33 16.54 0.93 4.48
N ASP A 34 16.34 0.03 5.44
CA ASP A 34 17.27 -0.23 6.52
C ASP A 34 18.61 -0.74 5.98
N TYR A 35 18.57 -1.65 5.01
CA TYR A 35 19.77 -2.11 4.31
C TYR A 35 20.56 -0.95 3.68
N TYR A 36 19.89 -0.04 2.96
CA TYR A 36 20.58 1.11 2.35
C TYR A 36 21.11 2.11 3.38
N LYS A 37 20.38 2.34 4.48
CA LYS A 37 20.86 3.17 5.60
C LYS A 37 22.12 2.57 6.24
N VAL A 38 22.14 1.26 6.47
CA VAL A 38 23.34 0.55 6.97
C VAL A 38 24.51 0.68 6.00
N LYS A 39 24.27 0.56 4.68
CA LYS A 39 25.32 0.77 3.68
C LYS A 39 25.87 2.19 3.75
N LEU A 40 25.02 3.21 3.77
CA LEU A 40 25.44 4.61 3.89
C LEU A 40 26.30 4.86 5.14
N ILE A 41 25.90 4.33 6.29
CA ILE A 41 26.67 4.42 7.55
C ILE A 41 28.03 3.75 7.41
N GLY A 42 28.09 2.58 6.77
CA GLY A 42 29.35 1.87 6.51
C GLY A 42 30.33 2.69 5.66
N TYR A 43 29.85 3.45 4.68
CA TYR A 43 30.68 4.39 3.93
C TYR A 43 31.15 5.56 4.80
N HIS A 44 30.26 6.11 5.64
CA HIS A 44 30.62 7.17 6.58
C HIS A 44 31.67 6.73 7.61
N GLY A 45 31.57 5.51 8.15
CA GLY A 45 32.54 4.97 9.11
C GLY A 45 33.94 4.81 8.55
N ILE A 46 34.07 4.44 7.26
CA ILE A 46 35.37 4.32 6.58
C ILE A 46 35.98 5.70 6.28
N SER A 47 35.16 6.71 5.97
CA SER A 47 35.66 8.05 5.66
C SER A 47 36.22 8.83 6.87
N TYR A 48 35.78 8.54 8.10
CA TYR A 48 36.34 9.19 9.30
C TYR A 48 37.77 8.71 9.63
N ASP A 49 38.11 7.45 9.32
CA ASP A 49 39.46 6.90 9.51
C ASP A 49 40.49 7.43 8.48
N GLN A 50 40.03 8.10 7.42
CA GLN A 50 40.89 8.69 6.38
C GLN A 50 41.14 10.19 6.53
N ILE A 51 40.65 10.81 7.61
CA ILE A 51 40.83 12.25 7.91
C ILE A 51 42.31 12.66 8.12
N GLY A 52 43.27 11.72 8.00
CA GLY A 52 44.71 11.98 7.98
C GLY A 52 45.38 12.06 6.60
N SER A 53 44.72 11.70 5.49
CA SER A 53 45.32 11.69 4.14
C SER A 53 44.59 12.66 3.21
N GLY A 54 45.21 13.81 2.93
CA GLY A 54 44.63 14.94 2.18
C GLY A 54 44.42 14.75 0.68
N THR A 55 43.61 13.77 0.27
CA THR A 55 43.13 13.64 -1.11
C THR A 55 41.62 13.43 -1.11
N SER A 56 40.87 14.38 -1.68
CA SER A 56 39.43 14.27 -1.91
C SER A 56 39.13 13.06 -2.80
N ASP A 57 38.67 11.98 -2.20
CA ASP A 57 38.43 10.73 -2.90
C ASP A 57 37.09 10.82 -3.65
N LYS A 58 37.09 11.38 -4.86
CA LYS A 58 35.89 11.62 -5.70
C LYS A 58 34.98 10.39 -5.84
N LYS A 59 35.56 9.20 -5.75
CA LYS A 59 34.85 7.91 -5.80
C LYS A 59 34.05 7.60 -4.52
N GLY A 60 34.49 8.11 -3.37
CA GLY A 60 33.74 8.04 -2.11
C GLY A 60 32.48 8.90 -2.16
N ASP A 61 32.60 10.12 -2.69
CA ASP A 61 31.47 11.05 -2.85
C ASP A 61 30.42 10.52 -3.84
N GLU A 62 30.83 9.94 -4.98
CA GLU A 62 29.92 9.32 -5.94
C GLU A 62 29.14 8.13 -5.34
N ASN A 63 29.80 7.30 -4.53
CA ASN A 63 29.14 6.18 -3.85
C ASN A 63 28.16 6.66 -2.77
N LEU A 64 28.50 7.73 -2.04
CA LEU A 64 27.62 8.35 -1.05
C LEU A 64 26.35 8.87 -1.72
N LEU A 65 26.49 9.64 -2.80
CA LEU A 65 25.36 10.16 -3.58
C LEU A 65 24.49 9.03 -4.13
N TYR A 66 25.09 7.94 -4.60
CA TYR A 66 24.36 6.76 -5.07
C TYR A 66 23.47 6.16 -3.96
N TRP A 67 23.99 5.98 -2.74
CA TRP A 67 23.18 5.42 -1.65
C TRP A 67 22.09 6.37 -1.16
N ILE A 68 22.36 7.67 -1.15
CA ILE A 68 21.34 8.70 -0.85
C ILE A 68 20.21 8.63 -1.89
N ASP A 69 20.53 8.55 -3.18
CA ASP A 69 19.54 8.40 -4.24
C ASP A 69 18.69 7.12 -4.07
N LYS A 70 19.32 6.00 -3.69
CA LYS A 70 18.60 4.75 -3.40
C LYS A 70 17.69 4.83 -2.17
N ILE A 71 18.10 5.54 -1.13
CA ILE A 71 17.26 5.81 0.04
C ILE A 71 16.03 6.62 -0.38
N ASN A 72 16.24 7.74 -1.09
CA ASN A 72 15.16 8.60 -1.55
C ASN A 72 14.15 7.85 -2.43
N GLN A 73 14.63 7.02 -3.37
CA GLN A 73 13.76 6.18 -4.21
C GLN A 73 12.88 5.22 -3.39
N VAL A 74 13.45 4.58 -2.37
CA VAL A 74 12.69 3.66 -1.51
C VAL A 74 11.72 4.41 -0.62
N GLU A 75 12.11 5.57 -0.08
CA GLU A 75 11.22 6.42 0.73
C GLU A 75 10.01 6.92 -0.10
N ASP A 76 10.23 7.32 -1.36
CA ASP A 76 9.14 7.66 -2.28
C ASP A 76 8.19 6.48 -2.54
N GLU A 77 8.73 5.26 -2.69
CA GLU A 77 7.92 4.06 -2.85
C GLU A 77 7.12 3.72 -1.58
N ILE A 78 7.72 3.92 -0.39
CA ILE A 78 7.05 3.77 0.91
C ILE A 78 5.90 4.77 1.02
N ASN A 79 6.13 6.04 0.69
CA ASN A 79 5.12 7.10 0.74
C ASN A 79 3.92 6.76 -0.15
N LYS A 80 4.16 6.39 -1.41
CA LYS A 80 3.09 5.95 -2.33
C LYS A 80 2.33 4.72 -1.82
N THR A 81 3.05 3.79 -1.19
CA THR A 81 2.45 2.57 -0.62
C THR A 81 1.55 2.91 0.59
N ASN A 82 2.03 3.81 1.46
CA ASN A 82 1.29 4.30 2.61
C ASN A 82 0.04 5.07 2.20
N GLU A 83 0.10 5.91 1.17
CA GLU A 83 -1.08 6.61 0.65
C GLU A 83 -2.20 5.65 0.23
N VAL A 84 -1.87 4.55 -0.43
CA VAL A 84 -2.85 3.51 -0.81
C VAL A 84 -3.47 2.89 0.44
N ILE A 85 -2.65 2.56 1.44
CA ILE A 85 -3.11 1.94 2.69
C ILE A 85 -3.97 2.93 3.49
N MET A 86 -3.58 4.19 3.58
CA MET A 86 -4.33 5.25 4.25
C MET A 86 -5.71 5.43 3.62
N LYS A 87 -5.79 5.59 2.29
CA LYS A 87 -7.08 5.70 1.58
C LYS A 87 -7.98 4.49 1.84
N TYR A 88 -7.41 3.30 1.99
CA TYR A 88 -8.16 2.11 2.38
C TYR A 88 -8.66 2.18 3.82
N GLN A 89 -7.84 2.60 4.77
CA GLN A 89 -8.28 2.78 6.15
C GLN A 89 -9.38 3.84 6.25
N ASP A 90 -9.22 4.97 5.57
CA ASP A 90 -10.22 6.04 5.52
C ASP A 90 -11.56 5.52 5.00
N PHE A 91 -11.55 4.78 3.89
CA PHE A 91 -12.76 4.14 3.38
C PHE A 91 -13.34 3.13 4.37
N LYS A 92 -12.51 2.29 4.98
CA LYS A 92 -12.92 1.28 5.97
C LYS A 92 -13.57 1.91 7.21
N HIS A 93 -13.12 3.09 7.64
CA HIS A 93 -13.71 3.83 8.75
C HIS A 93 -15.15 4.31 8.47
N LEU A 94 -15.54 4.44 7.19
CA LEU A 94 -16.91 4.80 6.80
C LEU A 94 -17.87 3.61 6.77
N LEU A 95 -17.36 2.39 6.88
CA LEU A 95 -18.15 1.17 6.79
C LEU A 95 -18.66 0.71 8.16
N LYS A 96 -19.80 0.02 8.15
CA LYS A 96 -20.30 -0.72 9.32
C LYS A 96 -19.43 -1.96 9.58
N GLU A 97 -19.46 -2.49 10.80
CA GLU A 97 -18.58 -3.58 11.20
C GLU A 97 -18.65 -4.82 10.28
N GLU A 98 -19.86 -5.25 9.94
CA GLU A 98 -20.06 -6.37 8.99
C GLU A 98 -19.48 -6.08 7.59
N GLN A 99 -19.58 -4.82 7.14
CA GLN A 99 -19.05 -4.39 5.84
C GLN A 99 -17.52 -4.32 5.87
N LYS A 100 -16.91 -3.95 7.01
CA LYS A 100 -15.45 -4.02 7.21
C LYS A 100 -14.96 -5.46 7.09
N ILE A 101 -15.63 -6.40 7.76
CA ILE A 101 -15.30 -7.84 7.69
C ILE A 101 -15.41 -8.34 6.24
N ILE A 102 -16.46 -7.95 5.52
CA ILE A 102 -16.62 -8.29 4.10
C ILE A 102 -15.49 -7.69 3.26
N LEU A 103 -15.14 -6.42 3.46
CA LEU A 103 -14.05 -5.75 2.72
C LEU A 103 -12.71 -6.43 2.98
N ASP A 104 -12.37 -6.67 4.25
CA ASP A 104 -11.13 -7.34 4.66
C ASP A 104 -11.05 -8.74 4.06
N SER A 105 -12.16 -9.49 4.04
CA SER A 105 -12.20 -10.81 3.42
C SER A 105 -11.85 -10.80 1.92
N GLN A 106 -12.11 -9.70 1.21
CA GLN A 106 -11.72 -9.57 -0.20
C GLN A 106 -10.22 -9.32 -0.34
N ILE A 107 -9.63 -8.55 0.58
CA ILE A 107 -8.19 -8.24 0.59
C ILE A 107 -7.38 -9.48 0.97
N ASP A 108 -7.81 -10.18 2.03
CA ASP A 108 -7.11 -11.34 2.56
C ASP A 108 -7.43 -12.63 1.80
N ARG A 109 -8.34 -12.55 0.82
CA ARG A 109 -8.86 -13.68 0.03
C ARG A 109 -9.39 -14.82 0.92
N SER A 110 -10.05 -14.44 2.02
CA SER A 110 -10.60 -15.38 2.99
C SER A 110 -11.68 -16.25 2.35
N ASN A 111 -11.83 -17.48 2.84
CA ASN A 111 -12.87 -18.38 2.37
C ASN A 111 -14.25 -17.83 2.76
N VAL A 112 -15.10 -17.56 1.77
CA VAL A 112 -16.46 -17.04 1.95
C VAL A 112 -17.28 -17.87 2.92
N LEU A 113 -17.11 -19.21 2.97
CA LEU A 113 -17.84 -20.06 3.89
C LEU A 113 -17.51 -19.79 5.36
N VAL A 114 -16.26 -19.41 5.66
CA VAL A 114 -15.82 -19.04 7.00
C VAL A 114 -16.50 -17.72 7.40
N ILE A 115 -16.49 -16.74 6.50
CA ILE A 115 -17.11 -15.42 6.73
C ILE A 115 -18.62 -15.54 6.92
N LEU A 116 -19.30 -16.37 6.13
CA LEU A 116 -20.74 -16.62 6.29
C LEU A 116 -21.06 -17.22 7.65
N LYS A 117 -20.22 -18.14 8.14
CA LYS A 117 -20.39 -18.76 9.46
C LYS A 117 -20.15 -17.76 10.58
N GLU A 118 -19.08 -16.97 10.48
CA GLU A 118 -18.71 -15.94 11.46
C GLU A 118 -19.80 -14.87 11.61
N LEU A 119 -20.33 -14.38 10.48
CA LEU A 119 -21.37 -13.35 10.47
C LEU A 119 -22.79 -13.90 10.64
N GLY A 120 -22.97 -15.23 10.64
CA GLY A 120 -24.30 -15.86 10.66
C GLY A 120 -25.17 -15.50 9.44
N LEU A 121 -24.56 -15.26 8.28
CA LEU A 121 -25.25 -14.76 7.09
C LEU A 121 -25.57 -15.86 6.08
N LYS A 122 -26.68 -15.67 5.35
CA LYS A 122 -26.95 -16.40 4.10
C LYS A 122 -26.13 -15.81 2.96
N ARG A 123 -25.77 -16.65 1.98
CA ARG A 123 -24.97 -16.24 0.81
C ARG A 123 -25.58 -15.09 0.01
N SER A 124 -26.91 -15.02 -0.10
CA SER A 124 -27.60 -13.91 -0.75
C SER A 124 -27.37 -12.58 -0.03
N SER A 125 -27.47 -12.57 1.30
CA SER A 125 -27.23 -11.39 2.15
C SER A 125 -25.77 -10.92 2.05
N TYR A 126 -24.82 -11.86 2.08
CA TYR A 126 -23.41 -11.55 1.87
C TYR A 126 -23.16 -10.88 0.52
N ASN A 127 -23.71 -11.44 -0.56
CA ASN A 127 -23.55 -10.85 -1.89
C ASN A 127 -24.16 -9.44 -1.96
N GLN A 128 -25.33 -9.23 -1.34
CA GLN A 128 -25.95 -7.90 -1.28
C GLN A 128 -25.08 -6.88 -0.53
N LYS A 129 -24.54 -7.26 0.64
CA LYS A 129 -23.63 -6.40 1.41
C LYS A 129 -22.32 -6.13 0.67
N LYS A 130 -21.79 -7.12 -0.05
CA LYS A 130 -20.61 -6.94 -0.91
C LYS A 130 -20.88 -5.90 -2.00
N GLU A 131 -22.02 -6.00 -2.69
CA GLU A 131 -22.42 -5.01 -3.70
C GLU A 131 -22.63 -3.62 -3.08
N GLU A 132 -23.13 -3.54 -1.84
CA GLU A 132 -23.24 -2.28 -1.10
C GLU A 132 -21.87 -1.66 -0.84
N VAL A 133 -20.88 -2.45 -0.39
CA VAL A 133 -19.50 -2.00 -0.19
C VAL A 133 -18.92 -1.45 -1.50
N ILE A 134 -19.12 -2.14 -2.63
CA ILE A 134 -18.65 -1.68 -3.95
C ILE A 134 -19.28 -0.32 -4.29
N ARG A 135 -20.59 -0.15 -4.07
CA ARG A 135 -21.27 1.13 -4.33
C ARG A 135 -20.77 2.25 -3.42
N LEU A 136 -20.58 1.97 -2.14
CA LEU A 136 -20.01 2.95 -1.20
C LEU A 136 -18.60 3.37 -1.61
N TRP A 137 -17.78 2.41 -2.05
CA TRP A 137 -16.45 2.70 -2.58
C TRP A 137 -16.50 3.59 -3.82
N LEU A 138 -17.41 3.33 -4.76
CA LEU A 138 -17.58 4.18 -5.94
C LEU A 138 -17.94 5.63 -5.56
N VAL A 139 -18.84 5.82 -4.60
CA VAL A 139 -19.20 7.16 -4.10
C VAL A 139 -18.00 7.83 -3.42
N TYR A 140 -17.27 7.09 -2.58
CA TYR A 140 -16.07 7.59 -1.92
C TYR A 140 -15.00 8.03 -2.94
N ASN A 141 -14.71 7.18 -3.92
CA ASN A 141 -13.71 7.44 -4.95
C ASN A 141 -14.10 8.64 -5.84
N ASN A 142 -15.38 8.81 -6.14
CA ASN A 142 -15.87 9.94 -6.94
C ASN A 142 -15.88 11.28 -6.17
N LYS A 143 -16.04 11.27 -4.84
CA LYS A 143 -15.90 12.50 -4.03
C LYS A 143 -14.49 13.08 -4.11
N GLY A 144 -13.47 12.23 -4.26
CA GLY A 144 -12.08 12.66 -4.51
C GLY A 144 -11.88 13.36 -5.86
N PHE A 145 -12.78 13.15 -6.84
CA PHE A 145 -12.72 13.82 -8.15
C PHE A 145 -13.42 15.20 -8.18
N SER A 146 -14.29 15.51 -7.21
CA SER A 146 -15.05 16.78 -7.19
C SER A 146 -14.36 17.91 -6.41
N GLN A 147 -13.13 17.70 -5.93
CA GLN A 147 -12.34 18.69 -5.17
C GLN A 147 -11.06 19.15 -5.89
N ASN A 148 -10.91 18.84 -7.19
CA ASN A 148 -9.84 19.36 -8.03
C ASN A 148 -10.39 20.33 -9.07
#